data_AF-A0A218P235-F1
#
_entry.id   AF-A0A218P235-F1
#
_cell.length_a   1.000
_cell.length_b   1.000
_cell.length_c   1.000
_cell.angle_alpha   90.00
_cell.angle_beta   90.00
_cell.angle_gamma   90.00
#
_symmetry.space_group_name_H-M   'P 1'
#
loop_
_entity.id
_entity.type
_entity.pdbx_description
1 polymer ?
#
loop_
_entity_poly.entity_id
_entity_poly.type
_entity_poly.pdbx_seq_one_letter_code
_entity_poly.pdbx_strand_id
1 'polypeptide(L)'
;MKLKTLARLYRVARGDEKVGLAWGLVREAARYSTHEPYWDYLRESFDVRAKEIKDALLFLEGRGEVEIKRSADGRRLYVSTLKDIRRNPVRLDRWLGLT
;
A
#
# COMPACT_ATOMS: atom_id res chain seq x y z
N MET A 1 11.86 -7.78 -3.45
CA MET A 1 11.00 -8.93 -3.10
C MET A 1 9.78 -8.94 -4.02
N LYS A 2 9.27 -10.11 -4.44
CA LYS A 2 8.04 -10.20 -5.24
C LYS A 2 6.83 -9.76 -4.39
N LEU A 3 5.94 -8.92 -4.92
CA LEU A 3 4.78 -8.35 -4.22
C LEU A 3 3.94 -9.38 -3.44
N LYS A 4 3.78 -10.59 -3.98
CA LYS A 4 3.14 -11.74 -3.34
C LYS A 4 3.76 -12.13 -1.99
N THR A 5 5.09 -12.10 -1.89
CA THR A 5 5.80 -12.44 -0.65
C THR A 5 5.52 -11.40 0.43
N LEU A 6 5.51 -10.11 0.08
CA LEU A 6 5.17 -9.03 1.02
C LEU A 6 3.73 -9.16 1.52
N ALA A 7 2.78 -9.50 0.64
CA ALA A 7 1.39 -9.72 1.03
C ALA A 7 1.25 -10.88 2.03
N ARG A 8 1.97 -11.99 1.81
CA ARG A 8 1.97 -13.15 2.71
C ARG A 8 2.59 -12.82 4.07
N LEU A 9 3.72 -12.11 4.09
CA LEU A 9 4.40 -11.69 5.32
C LEU A 9 3.54 -10.71 6.13
N TYR A 10 3.00 -9.67 5.48
CA TYR A 10 2.09 -8.72 6.12
C TYR A 10 0.90 -9.40 6.81
N ARG A 11 0.32 -10.42 6.16
CA ARG A 11 -0.85 -11.13 6.68
C ARG A 11 -0.57 -11.81 8.03
N VAL A 12 0.62 -12.38 8.21
CA VAL A 12 0.99 -13.11 9.43
C VAL A 12 1.66 -12.24 10.49
N ALA A 13 2.21 -11.09 10.08
CA ALA A 13 2.91 -10.17 10.97
C ALA A 13 2.01 -9.52 12.04
N ARG A 14 2.63 -9.16 13.17
CA ARG A 14 2.04 -8.53 14.36
C ARG A 14 2.97 -7.43 14.89
N GLY A 15 2.45 -6.58 15.78
CA GLY A 15 3.24 -5.53 16.42
C GLY A 15 3.80 -4.51 15.42
N ASP A 16 4.99 -4.00 15.71
CA ASP A 16 5.60 -2.90 14.94
C ASP A 16 6.23 -3.37 13.62
N GLU A 17 6.67 -4.63 13.54
CA GLU A 17 7.11 -5.26 12.27
C GLU A 17 6.04 -5.15 11.18
N LYS A 18 4.77 -5.26 11.59
CA LYS A 18 3.63 -5.18 10.67
C LYS A 18 3.56 -3.83 9.95
N VAL A 19 3.99 -2.75 10.60
CA VAL A 19 4.00 -1.39 10.00
C VAL A 19 5.00 -1.34 8.85
N GLY A 20 6.22 -1.83 9.06
CA GLY A 20 7.25 -1.91 8.02
C GLY A 20 6.81 -2.78 6.83
N LEU A 21 6.19 -3.93 7.10
CA LEU A 21 5.67 -4.81 6.05
C LEU A 21 4.49 -4.22 5.29
N ALA A 22 3.57 -3.53 5.98
CA ALA A 22 2.46 -2.83 5.34
C ALA A 22 2.97 -1.73 4.40
N TRP A 23 3.95 -0.94 4.86
CA TRP A 23 4.60 0.08 4.05
C TRP A 23 5.36 -0.51 2.85
N GLY A 24 6.10 -1.60 3.05
CA GLY A 24 6.76 -2.33 1.96
C GLY A 24 5.77 -2.82 0.90
N LEU A 25 4.66 -3.42 1.33
CA LEU A 25 3.60 -3.89 0.45
C LEU A 25 2.95 -2.74 -0.35
N VAL A 26 2.60 -1.65 0.33
CA VAL A 26 1.96 -0.47 -0.28
C VAL A 26 2.90 0.22 -1.27
N ARG A 27 4.18 0.38 -0.94
CA ARG A 27 5.17 0.97 -1.84
C ARG A 27 5.37 0.13 -3.09
N GLU A 28 5.57 -1.17 -2.93
CA GLU A 28 5.78 -2.04 -4.08
C GLU A 28 4.52 -2.04 -4.97
N ALA A 29 3.32 -2.07 -4.39
CA ALA A 29 2.08 -1.93 -5.14
C ALA A 29 1.97 -0.57 -5.86
N ALA A 30 2.35 0.52 -5.19
CA ALA A 30 2.31 1.88 -5.75
C ALA A 30 3.16 2.05 -7.01
N ARG A 31 4.25 1.30 -7.18
CA ARG A 31 5.08 1.34 -8.40
C ARG A 31 4.26 1.03 -9.65
N TYR A 32 3.26 0.16 -9.52
CA TYR A 32 2.41 -0.29 -10.61
C TYR A 32 1.14 0.53 -10.78
N SER A 33 0.94 1.61 -10.01
CA SER A 33 -0.32 2.39 -9.93
C SER A 33 -0.76 3.07 -11.23
N THR A 34 0.07 3.07 -12.28
CA THR A 34 -0.26 3.61 -13.62
C THR A 34 -0.78 2.57 -14.59
N HIS A 35 -0.74 1.27 -14.25
CA HIS A 35 -1.35 0.23 -15.06
C HIS A 35 -2.86 0.22 -14.83
N GLU A 36 -3.62 0.15 -15.92
CA GLU A 36 -5.08 0.11 -15.88
C GLU A 36 -5.56 -1.08 -16.72
N PRO A 37 -6.49 -1.93 -16.20
CA PRO A 37 -7.14 -1.87 -14.89
C PRO A 37 -6.20 -2.32 -13.75
N TYR A 38 -5.96 -1.43 -12.78
CA TYR A 38 -4.92 -1.62 -11.76
C TYR A 38 -5.06 -2.90 -10.94
N TRP A 39 -6.28 -3.20 -10.48
CA TRP A 39 -6.51 -4.36 -9.61
C TRP A 39 -6.38 -5.68 -10.36
N ASP A 40 -6.81 -5.73 -11.62
CA ASP A 40 -6.68 -6.91 -12.47
C ASP A 40 -5.21 -7.15 -12.81
N TYR A 41 -4.47 -6.08 -13.12
CA TYR A 41 -3.03 -6.15 -13.34
C TYR A 41 -2.28 -6.76 -12.15
N LEU A 42 -2.61 -6.34 -10.91
CA LEU A 42 -1.98 -6.90 -9.71
C LEU A 42 -2.31 -8.38 -9.51
N ARG A 43 -3.56 -8.75 -9.78
CA ARG A 43 -4.02 -10.14 -9.66
C ARG A 43 -3.32 -11.03 -10.68
N GLU A 44 -3.25 -10.61 -11.94
CA GLU A 44 -2.71 -11.42 -13.03
C GLU A 44 -1.19 -11.49 -13.02
N SER A 45 -0.51 -10.39 -12.70
CA SER A 45 0.95 -10.33 -12.72
C SER A 45 1.60 -10.86 -11.45
N PHE A 46 0.93 -10.75 -10.31
CA PHE A 46 1.53 -11.03 -9.00
C PHE A 46 0.71 -11.97 -8.12
N ASP A 47 -0.49 -12.38 -8.53
CA ASP A 47 -1.42 -13.17 -7.71
C ASP A 47 -1.70 -12.47 -6.36
N VAL A 48 -1.88 -11.14 -6.41
CA VAL A 48 -2.20 -10.29 -5.26
C VAL A 48 -3.55 -9.64 -5.48
N ARG A 49 -4.46 -9.82 -4.51
CA ARG A 49 -5.82 -9.31 -4.58
C ARG A 49 -5.90 -7.89 -4.03
N ALA A 50 -6.86 -7.13 -4.55
CA ALA A 50 -7.15 -5.77 -4.06
C ALA A 50 -7.33 -5.69 -2.54
N LYS A 51 -7.93 -6.71 -1.92
CA LYS A 51 -8.13 -6.79 -0.47
C LYS A 51 -6.81 -6.67 0.30
N GLU A 52 -5.74 -7.32 -0.15
CA GLU A 52 -4.47 -7.33 0.58
C GLU A 52 -3.84 -5.94 0.65
N ILE A 53 -3.89 -5.19 -0.45
CA ILE A 53 -3.36 -3.83 -0.52
C ILE A 53 -4.29 -2.85 0.23
N LYS A 54 -5.61 -3.00 0.08
CA LYS A 54 -6.60 -2.16 0.79
C LYS A 54 -6.49 -2.35 2.30
N ASP A 55 -6.38 -3.59 2.78
CA ASP A 55 -6.22 -3.88 4.21
C ASP A 55 -4.92 -3.27 4.75
N ALA A 56 -3.82 -3.30 3.99
CA ALA A 56 -2.57 -2.65 4.40
C ALA A 56 -2.68 -1.12 4.45
N LEU A 57 -3.32 -0.48 3.46
CA LEU A 57 -3.59 0.96 3.48
C LEU A 57 -4.47 1.37 4.66
N LEU A 58 -5.52 0.59 4.95
CA LEU A 58 -6.41 0.85 6.09
C LEU A 58 -5.69 0.68 7.42
N PHE A 59 -4.82 -0.32 7.52
CA PHE A 59 -4.00 -0.53 8.72
C PHE A 59 -3.06 0.66 8.96
N LEU A 60 -2.39 1.14 7.92
CA LEU A 60 -1.55 2.33 7.99
C LEU A 60 -2.37 3.58 8.34
N GLU A 61 -3.57 3.74 7.76
CA GLU A 61 -4.48 4.85 8.08
C GLU A 61 -4.91 4.83 9.55
N GLY A 62 -5.27 3.65 10.08
CA GLY A 62 -5.63 3.49 11.49
C GLY A 62 -4.49 3.73 12.47
N ARG A 63 -3.24 3.69 12.02
CA ARG A 63 -2.04 4.01 12.81
C ARG A 63 -1.59 5.48 12.63
N GLY A 64 -2.26 6.26 11.78
CA GLY A 64 -1.87 7.63 11.47
C GLY A 64 -0.69 7.76 10.50
N GLU A 65 -0.28 6.67 9.85
CA GLU A 65 0.87 6.61 8.95
C GLU A 65 0.56 7.20 7.57
N VAL A 66 -0.67 7.00 7.09
CA VAL A 66 -1.12 7.47 5.77
C VAL A 66 -2.55 7.97 5.86
N GLU A 67 -2.89 8.96 5.05
CA GLU A 67 -4.27 9.36 4.87
C GLU A 67 -4.76 8.85 3.51
N ILE A 68 -5.80 8.02 3.50
CA ILE A 68 -6.38 7.55 2.24
C ILE A 68 -7.23 8.69 1.69
N LYS A 69 -6.96 9.08 0.44
CA LYS A 69 -7.76 10.10 -0.25
C LYS A 69 -9.22 9.71 -0.28
N ARG A 70 -10.10 10.70 -0.16
CA ARG A 70 -11.55 10.53 -0.24
C ARG A 70 -12.11 11.40 -1.37
N SER A 71 -13.11 10.92 -2.09
CA SER A 71 -13.90 11.76 -3.00
C SER A 71 -14.89 12.63 -2.20
N ALA A 72 -15.54 13.56 -2.88
CA ALA A 72 -16.52 14.47 -2.25
C ALA A 72 -17.70 13.74 -1.59
N ASP A 73 -18.03 12.53 -2.05
CA ASP A 73 -19.04 11.64 -1.47
C ASP A 73 -18.50 10.73 -0.33
N GLY A 74 -17.25 10.95 0.10
CA GLY A 74 -16.61 10.23 1.20
C GLY A 74 -16.00 8.87 0.82
N ARG A 75 -16.08 8.45 -0.46
CA ARG A 75 -15.51 7.14 -0.87
C ARG A 75 -13.98 7.17 -0.88
N ARG A 76 -13.37 6.08 -0.41
CA ARG A 76 -11.91 5.92 -0.39
C ARG A 76 -11.34 5.70 -1.80
N LEU A 77 -10.36 6.52 -2.16
CA LEU A 77 -9.67 6.54 -3.45
C LEU A 77 -8.30 5.86 -3.33
N TYR A 78 -8.32 4.54 -3.18
CA TYR A 78 -7.10 3.72 -2.97
C TYR A 78 -6.06 3.88 -4.08
N VAL A 79 -6.46 3.78 -5.36
CA VAL A 79 -5.51 3.86 -6.48
C VAL A 79 -4.93 5.27 -6.60
N SER A 80 -5.73 6.31 -6.36
CA SER A 80 -5.24 7.70 -6.32
C SER A 80 -4.23 7.91 -5.19
N THR A 81 -4.49 7.32 -4.01
CA THR A 81 -3.56 7.33 -2.88
C THR A 81 -2.23 6.65 -3.25
N LEU A 82 -2.28 5.51 -3.93
CA LEU A 82 -1.09 4.79 -4.41
C LEU A 82 -0.33 5.59 -5.48
N LYS A 83 -1.03 6.25 -6.42
CA LYS A 83 -0.43 7.16 -7.41
C LYS A 83 0.34 8.30 -6.72
N ASP A 84 -0.17 8.81 -5.61
CA ASP A 84 0.50 9.84 -4.81
C ASP A 84 1.71 9.31 -4.04
N ILE A 85 1.58 8.16 -3.38
CA ILE A 85 2.70 7.51 -2.66
C ILE A 85 3.87 7.25 -3.61
N ARG A 86 3.58 6.84 -4.85
CA ARG A 86 4.60 6.68 -5.88
C ARG A 86 5.31 8.00 -6.21
N ARG A 87 4.59 9.12 -6.26
CA ARG A 87 5.15 10.44 -6.60
C ARG A 87 5.92 11.07 -5.43
N ASN A 88 5.50 10.83 -4.19
CA ASN A 88 6.04 11.46 -2.99
C ASN A 88 6.42 10.43 -1.91
N PRO A 89 7.55 9.72 -2.06
CA PRO A 89 7.97 8.69 -1.11
C PRO A 89 8.44 9.24 0.26
N VAL A 90 8.68 10.57 0.36
CA VAL A 90 9.33 11.28 1.48
C VAL A 90 8.64 11.06 2.84
N ARG A 91 7.30 10.96 2.85
CA ARG A 91 6.57 10.71 4.11
C ARG A 91 7.02 9.41 4.79
N LEU A 92 7.51 8.44 4.02
CA LEU A 92 7.94 7.15 4.54
C LEU A 92 9.46 7.07 4.79
N ASP A 93 10.31 7.78 4.04
CA ASP A 93 11.76 7.78 4.35
C ASP A 93 12.02 8.35 5.74
N ARG A 94 11.20 9.34 6.13
CA ARG A 94 11.17 9.92 7.48
C ARG A 94 10.75 8.91 8.57
N TRP A 95 9.93 7.90 8.23
CA TRP A 95 9.45 6.87 9.15
C TRP A 95 10.35 5.64 9.21
N LEU A 96 10.98 5.26 8.11
CA LEU A 96 11.96 4.17 8.07
C LEU A 96 13.33 4.58 8.66
N GLY A 97 13.48 5.82 9.10
CA GLY A 97 14.75 6.36 9.58
C GLY A 97 15.83 6.40 8.49
N LEU A 98 15.43 6.47 7.22
CA LEU A 98 16.35 6.48 6.06
C LEU A 98 16.85 7.90 5.73
N THR A 99 16.99 8.76 6.73
CA THR A 99 17.48 10.15 6.61
C THR A 99 18.89 10.26 7.17
#